data_AF-A0A1G3BG21-F1
#
_entry.id   AF-A0A1G3BG21-F1
#
_cell.length_a   1.000
_cell.length_b   1.000
_cell.length_c   1.000
_cell.angle_alpha   90.00
_cell.angle_beta   90.00
_cell.angle_gamma   90.00
#
_symmetry.space_group_name_H-M   'P 1'
#
loop_
_entity.id
_entity.type
_entity.pdbx_description
1 polymer ?
#
loop_
_entity_poly.entity_id
_entity_poly.type
_entity_poly.pdbx_seq_one_letter_code
_entity_poly.pdbx_strand_id
1 'polypeptide(L)'
;MVFPYKGELVRPDITFGEYLRECRLKAGYGLRSFAVVIGMQPSNLSNIEHGRLPPPQDAKVLEFIAETLGLSKGSKTYSLFFDLAVKHKGSALPPDVASYAEKTPGIPVLLRTIENKKLSKKELQELAEYIGAKYTK
;
A
#
# COMPACT_ATOMS: atom_id res chain seq x y z
N MET A 1 1.80 18.17 10.60
CA MET A 1 0.39 18.44 10.25
C MET A 1 -0.19 17.13 9.73
N VAL A 2 -1.31 16.65 10.30
CA VAL A 2 -1.92 15.36 9.96
C VAL A 2 -3.20 15.65 9.19
N PHE A 3 -3.40 15.02 8.03
CA PHE A 3 -4.58 15.26 7.20
C PHE A 3 -5.39 13.97 7.05
N PRO A 4 -6.71 14.08 6.87
CA PRO A 4 -7.53 12.92 6.55
C PRO A 4 -7.18 12.43 5.14
N TYR A 5 -6.59 11.24 5.03
CA TYR A 5 -6.52 10.50 3.77
C TYR A 5 -7.49 9.32 3.86
N LYS A 6 -8.55 9.36 3.05
CA LYS A 6 -9.66 8.38 3.08
C LYS A 6 -10.21 8.11 4.50
N GLY A 7 -10.23 9.09 5.41
CA GLY A 7 -10.88 8.98 6.72
C GLY A 7 -10.03 8.41 7.86
N GLU A 8 -8.70 8.34 7.71
CA GLU A 8 -7.77 8.20 8.84
C GLU A 8 -6.75 9.35 8.86
N LEU A 9 -6.27 9.67 10.06
CA LEU A 9 -5.24 10.68 10.32
C LEU A 9 -3.87 10.18 9.80
N VAL A 10 -3.52 10.53 8.57
CA VAL A 10 -2.25 10.16 7.94
C VAL A 10 -1.43 11.41 7.64
N ARG A 11 -0.11 11.35 7.87
CA ARG A 11 0.76 12.45 7.48
C ARG A 11 0.91 12.45 5.95
N PRO A 12 0.67 13.57 5.25
CA PRO A 12 0.60 13.62 3.78
C PRO A 12 1.91 13.21 3.08
N ASP A 13 3.05 13.33 3.77
CA ASP A 13 4.38 13.11 3.23
C ASP A 13 5.12 11.92 3.86
N ILE A 14 4.42 11.03 4.57
CA ILE A 14 5.07 9.86 5.17
C ILE A 14 5.68 8.96 4.10
N THR A 15 6.94 8.60 4.30
CA THR A 15 7.62 7.61 3.47
C THR A 15 7.18 6.19 3.83
N PHE A 16 7.43 5.22 2.95
CA PHE A 16 7.22 3.81 3.29
C PHE A 16 7.97 3.40 4.55
N GLY A 17 9.24 3.82 4.69
CA GLY A 17 10.07 3.47 5.83
C GLY A 17 9.50 3.96 7.16
N GLU A 18 9.07 5.21 7.21
CA GLU A 18 8.43 5.79 8.39
C GLU A 18 7.13 5.08 8.74
N TYR A 19 6.29 4.79 7.74
CA TYR A 19 5.02 4.09 7.96
C TYR A 19 5.22 2.65 8.41
N LEU A 20 6.18 1.93 7.82
CA LEU A 20 6.58 0.59 8.25
C LEU A 20 7.03 0.60 9.71
N ARG A 21 7.85 1.58 10.11
CA ARG A 21 8.28 1.73 11.50
C ARG A 21 7.11 1.99 12.45
N GLU A 22 6.17 2.86 12.08
CA GLU A 22 4.97 3.12 12.89
C GLU A 22 4.13 1.85 13.04
N CYS A 23 3.88 1.10 11.96
CA CYS A 23 3.14 -0.16 12.01
C CYS A 23 3.86 -1.20 12.87
N ARG A 24 5.18 -1.35 12.71
CA ARG A 24 5.99 -2.29 13.50
C ARG A 24 5.89 -2.03 14.99
N LEU A 25 6.01 -0.76 15.39
CA LEU A 25 5.92 -0.36 16.80
C LEU A 25 4.49 -0.56 17.35
N LYS A 26 3.45 -0.26 16.57
CA LYS A 26 2.05 -0.53 16.95
C LYS A 26 1.77 -2.03 17.12
N ALA A 27 2.39 -2.87 16.31
CA ALA A 27 2.32 -4.33 16.42
C ALA A 27 3.20 -4.89 17.57
N GLY A 28 3.88 -4.05 18.34
CA GLY A 28 4.66 -4.46 19.51
C GLY A 28 6.05 -5.04 19.21
N TYR A 29 6.53 -4.94 17.97
CA TYR A 29 7.83 -5.49 17.61
C TYR A 29 8.98 -4.49 17.77
N GLY A 30 10.05 -4.93 18.43
CA GLY A 30 11.36 -4.30 18.33
C GLY A 30 11.99 -4.52 16.94
N LEU A 31 12.99 -3.71 16.58
CA LEU A 31 13.65 -3.78 15.26
C LEU A 31 14.22 -5.18 14.98
N ARG A 32 14.98 -5.73 15.94
CA ARG A 32 15.64 -7.03 15.77
C ARG A 32 14.64 -8.20 15.75
N SER A 33 13.64 -8.18 16.63
CA SER A 33 12.64 -9.25 16.65
C SER A 33 11.80 -9.24 15.39
N PHE A 34 11.38 -8.06 14.90
CA PHE A 34 10.67 -7.98 13.63
C PHE A 34 11.52 -8.47 12.45
N ALA A 35 12.78 -8.02 12.37
CA ALA A 35 13.70 -8.41 11.31
C ALA A 35 13.83 -9.95 11.21
N VAL A 36 13.95 -10.63 12.36
CA VAL A 36 13.97 -12.10 12.42
C VAL A 36 12.66 -12.70 11.91
N VAL A 37 11.51 -12.20 12.36
CA VAL A 37 10.19 -12.72 11.96
C VAL A 37 9.97 -12.59 10.45
N ILE A 38 10.36 -11.46 9.85
CA ILE A 38 10.20 -11.24 8.40
C ILE A 38 11.36 -11.79 7.56
N GLY A 39 12.33 -12.48 8.16
CA GLY A 39 13.48 -13.05 7.45
C GLY A 39 14.45 -12.01 6.85
N MET A 40 14.54 -10.82 7.45
CA MET A 40 15.37 -9.72 6.99
C MET A 40 16.54 -9.44 7.94
N GLN A 41 17.67 -8.96 7.41
CA GLN A 41 18.76 -8.48 8.24
C GLN A 41 18.35 -7.19 8.98
N PRO A 42 18.64 -7.03 10.29
CA PRO A 42 18.26 -5.83 11.05
C PRO A 42 18.80 -4.52 10.45
N SER A 43 20.00 -4.56 9.83
CA SER A 43 20.60 -3.42 9.13
C SER A 43 19.79 -3.01 7.90
N ASN A 44 19.30 -3.98 7.13
CA ASN A 44 18.45 -3.72 5.96
C ASN A 44 17.10 -3.13 6.40
N LEU A 45 16.45 -3.72 7.40
CA LEU A 45 15.21 -3.19 7.94
C LEU A 45 15.39 -1.74 8.43
N SER A 46 16.48 -1.48 9.18
CA SER A 46 16.82 -0.12 9.61
C SER A 46 17.00 0.83 8.44
N ASN A 47 17.73 0.43 7.41
CA ASN A 47 17.95 1.27 6.23
C ASN A 47 16.65 1.54 5.47
N ILE A 48 15.73 0.57 5.38
CA ILE A 48 14.39 0.77 4.80
C ILE A 48 13.59 1.77 5.64
N GLU A 49 13.54 1.61 6.96
CA GLU A 49 12.80 2.50 7.86
C GLU A 49 13.29 3.96 7.81
N HIS A 50 14.57 4.17 7.48
CA HIS A 50 15.17 5.49 7.31
C HIS A 50 15.24 5.94 5.85
N GLY A 51 14.60 5.22 4.92
CA GLY A 51 14.54 5.59 3.49
C GLY A 51 15.88 5.49 2.74
N ARG A 52 16.89 4.83 3.31
CA ARG A 52 18.20 4.59 2.67
C ARG A 52 18.17 3.40 1.72
N LEU A 53 17.28 2.45 1.95
CA LEU A 53 16.97 1.36 1.03
C LEU A 53 15.52 1.45 0.57
N PRO A 54 15.24 1.08 -0.70
CA PRO A 54 13.88 1.05 -1.19
C PRO A 54 13.05 -0.04 -0.49
N PRO A 55 11.72 0.06 -0.53
CA PRO A 55 10.82 -1.00 -0.08
C PRO A 55 11.12 -2.33 -0.80
N PRO A 56 10.81 -3.50 -0.19
CA PRO A 56 10.78 -4.76 -0.92
C PRO A 56 9.87 -4.66 -2.15
N GLN A 57 10.28 -5.25 -3.27
CA GLN A 57 9.52 -5.20 -4.53
C GLN A 57 8.73 -6.47 -4.80
N ASP A 58 9.08 -7.56 -4.11
CA ASP A 58 8.37 -8.82 -4.22
C ASP A 58 7.02 -8.70 -3.49
N ALA A 59 5.93 -8.94 -4.22
CA ALA A 59 4.57 -8.86 -3.70
C ALA A 59 4.35 -9.81 -2.51
N LYS A 60 4.90 -11.03 -2.55
CA LYS A 60 4.74 -12.01 -1.47
C LYS A 60 5.47 -11.57 -0.22
N VAL A 61 6.63 -10.92 -0.36
CA VAL A 61 7.36 -10.36 0.77
C VAL A 61 6.57 -9.21 1.41
N LEU A 62 6.00 -8.31 0.61
CA LEU A 62 5.16 -7.23 1.13
C LEU A 62 3.89 -7.74 1.81
N GLU A 63 3.23 -8.74 1.22
CA GLU A 63 2.06 -9.41 1.82
C GLU A 63 2.42 -10.05 3.15
N PHE A 64 3.52 -10.80 3.22
CA PHE A 64 3.97 -11.43 4.46
C PHE A 64 4.29 -10.39 5.56
N ILE A 65 4.92 -9.27 5.19
CA ILE A 65 5.19 -8.17 6.12
C ILE A 65 3.87 -7.56 6.61
N ALA A 66 2.91 -7.27 5.72
CA ALA A 66 1.62 -6.70 6.08
C ALA A 66 0.82 -7.63 7.01
N GLU A 67 0.81 -8.94 6.72
CA GLU A 67 0.18 -9.96 7.56
C GLU A 67 0.84 -10.05 8.94
N THR A 68 2.18 -10.03 8.99
CA THR A 68 2.94 -10.02 10.26
C THR A 68 2.64 -8.78 11.10
N LEU A 69 2.41 -7.64 10.44
CA LEU A 69 2.03 -6.38 11.09
C LEU A 69 0.54 -6.35 11.51
N GLY A 70 -0.24 -7.37 11.18
CA GLY A 70 -1.68 -7.43 11.48
C GLY A 70 -2.52 -6.49 10.62
N LEU A 71 -2.02 -6.07 9.45
CA LEU A 71 -2.78 -5.24 8.52
C LEU A 71 -3.85 -6.09 7.84
N SER A 72 -5.12 -5.75 8.07
CA SER A 72 -6.25 -6.50 7.49
C SER A 72 -6.37 -6.25 6.00
N LYS A 73 -6.41 -7.30 5.17
CA LYS A 73 -6.61 -7.17 3.71
C LYS A 73 -7.88 -6.35 3.41
N GLY A 74 -7.74 -5.37 2.53
CA GLY A 74 -8.82 -4.44 2.18
C GLY A 74 -9.04 -3.28 3.16
N SER A 75 -8.31 -3.23 4.28
CA SER A 75 -8.32 -2.05 5.15
C SER A 75 -7.57 -0.87 4.50
N LYS A 76 -7.83 0.33 5.00
CA LYS A 76 -7.13 1.55 4.56
C LYS A 76 -5.64 1.50 4.91
N THR A 77 -5.29 0.96 6.07
CA THR A 77 -3.91 0.79 6.50
C THR A 77 -3.16 -0.20 5.62
N TYR A 78 -3.83 -1.27 5.18
CA TYR A 78 -3.30 -2.21 4.20
C TYR A 78 -3.06 -1.50 2.85
N SER A 79 -4.07 -0.85 2.27
CA SER A 79 -3.88 -0.13 0.99
C SER A 79 -2.77 0.92 1.06
N LEU A 80 -2.70 1.70 2.14
CA LEU A 80 -1.65 2.71 2.33
C LEU A 80 -0.25 2.09 2.35
N PHE A 81 -0.08 0.93 2.98
CA PHE A 81 1.19 0.22 3.03
C PHE A 81 1.72 -0.10 1.62
N PHE A 82 0.86 -0.64 0.76
CA PHE A 82 1.21 -1.00 -0.62
C PHE A 82 1.36 0.23 -1.52
N ASP A 83 0.53 1.26 -1.35
CA ASP A 83 0.66 2.53 -2.08
C ASP A 83 2.02 3.19 -1.80
N LEU A 84 2.44 3.25 -0.53
CA LEU A 84 3.73 3.81 -0.14
C LEU A 84 4.91 2.97 -0.65
N ALA A 85 4.73 1.64 -0.73
CA ALA A 85 5.76 0.74 -1.25
C ALA A 85 6.11 1.04 -2.72
N VAL A 86 5.22 1.69 -3.48
CA VAL A 86 5.44 2.00 -4.90
C VAL A 86 5.64 3.49 -5.19
N LYS A 87 5.26 4.38 -4.27
CA LYS A 87 5.50 5.83 -4.39
C LYS A 87 6.96 6.20 -4.67
N HIS A 88 7.94 5.38 -4.24
CA HIS A 88 9.35 5.57 -4.54
C HIS A 88 9.72 5.45 -6.04
N LYS A 89 8.86 4.87 -6.89
CA LYS A 89 9.11 4.58 -8.31
C LYS A 89 8.36 5.48 -9.31
N GLY A 90 7.49 6.38 -8.84
CA GLY A 90 6.83 7.39 -9.68
C GLY A 90 5.75 6.89 -10.67
N SER A 91 5.85 5.68 -11.23
CA SER A 91 4.96 5.22 -12.32
C SER A 91 4.48 3.77 -12.24
N ALA A 92 4.80 3.02 -11.18
CA ALA A 92 4.35 1.64 -11.03
C ALA A 92 3.03 1.54 -10.24
N LEU A 93 2.23 0.51 -10.54
CA LEU A 93 1.08 0.13 -9.71
C LEU A 93 1.57 -0.62 -8.45
N PRO A 94 0.87 -0.50 -7.30
CA PRO A 94 1.05 -1.38 -6.16
C PRO A 94 1.06 -2.87 -6.57
N PRO A 95 1.94 -3.73 -6.03
CA PRO A 95 2.06 -5.11 -6.52
C PRO A 95 0.79 -5.94 -6.33
N ASP A 96 0.03 -5.69 -5.27
CA ASP A 96 -1.29 -6.28 -5.02
C ASP A 96 -2.30 -5.85 -6.08
N VAL A 97 -2.33 -4.55 -6.43
CA VAL A 97 -3.16 -3.99 -7.50
C VAL A 97 -2.77 -4.57 -8.86
N ALA A 98 -1.46 -4.66 -9.16
CA ALA A 98 -0.95 -5.24 -10.41
C ALA A 98 -1.34 -6.72 -10.52
N SER A 99 -1.13 -7.51 -9.45
CA SER A 99 -1.48 -8.94 -9.45
C SER A 99 -2.98 -9.16 -9.61
N TYR A 100 -3.81 -8.33 -8.96
CA TYR A 100 -5.26 -8.38 -9.14
C TYR A 100 -5.67 -8.03 -10.57
N ALA A 101 -5.10 -6.98 -11.15
CA ALA A 101 -5.40 -6.54 -12.52
C ALA A 101 -5.02 -7.61 -13.57
N GLU A 102 -3.89 -8.30 -13.39
CA GLU A 102 -3.47 -9.40 -14.28
C GLU A 102 -4.42 -10.60 -14.23
N LYS A 103 -4.90 -10.96 -13.03
CA LYS A 103 -5.70 -12.17 -12.81
C LYS A 103 -7.19 -11.99 -13.00
N THR A 104 -7.67 -10.75 -13.14
CA THR A 104 -9.10 -10.44 -13.19
C THR A 104 -9.54 -10.08 -14.61
N PRO A 105 -10.26 -10.99 -15.31
CA PRO A 105 -10.85 -10.67 -16.60
C PRO A 105 -11.72 -9.41 -16.53
N GLY A 106 -11.60 -8.54 -17.54
CA GLY A 106 -12.38 -7.30 -17.62
C GLY A 106 -11.68 -6.05 -17.07
N ILE A 107 -10.69 -6.19 -16.16
CA ILE A 107 -9.92 -5.02 -15.68
C ILE A 107 -9.21 -4.28 -16.82
N PRO A 108 -8.50 -4.94 -17.75
CA PRO A 108 -7.88 -4.23 -18.88
C PRO A 108 -8.90 -3.50 -19.78
N VAL A 109 -10.11 -4.06 -19.94
CA VAL A 109 -11.18 -3.41 -20.73
C VAL A 109 -11.70 -2.17 -20.00
N LEU A 110 -11.91 -2.26 -18.69
CA LEU A 110 -12.30 -1.13 -17.86
C LEU A 110 -11.26 0.00 -17.90
N LEU A 111 -9.98 -0.32 -17.73
CA LEU A 111 -8.90 0.67 -17.77
C LEU A 111 -8.80 1.35 -19.14
N ARG A 112 -8.87 0.59 -20.24
CA ARG A 112 -8.94 1.17 -21.61
C ARG A 112 -10.18 2.04 -21.80
N THR A 113 -11.32 1.67 -21.20
CA THR A 113 -12.54 2.47 -21.28
C THR A 113 -12.37 3.80 -20.56
N ILE A 114 -11.81 3.78 -19.35
CA ILE A 114 -11.48 4.96 -18.56
C ILE A 114 -10.54 5.88 -19.34
N GLU A 115 -9.48 5.33 -19.92
CA GLU A 115 -8.50 6.06 -20.72
C GLU A 115 -9.14 6.68 -21.97
N ASN A 116 -9.90 5.89 -22.74
CA ASN A 116 -10.59 6.36 -23.95
C ASN A 116 -11.59 7.48 -23.67
N LYS A 117 -12.28 7.41 -22.52
CA LYS A 117 -13.24 8.43 -22.08
C LYS A 117 -12.58 9.62 -21.38
N LYS A 118 -11.28 9.56 -21.12
CA LYS A 118 -10.48 10.60 -20.46
C LYS A 118 -11.12 11.08 -19.15
N LEU A 119 -11.58 10.13 -18.32
CA LEU A 119 -12.17 10.48 -17.03
C LEU A 119 -11.16 11.28 -16.20
N SER A 120 -11.63 12.40 -15.66
CA SER A 120 -10.89 13.23 -14.73
C SER A 120 -10.70 12.52 -13.39
N LYS A 121 -9.76 13.03 -12.58
CA LYS A 121 -9.55 12.55 -11.21
C LYS A 121 -10.84 12.58 -10.38
N LYS A 122 -11.68 13.59 -10.57
CA LYS A 122 -12.96 13.73 -9.86
C LYS A 122 -13.94 12.62 -10.28
N GLU A 123 -14.11 12.39 -11.58
CA GLU A 123 -15.00 11.34 -12.09
C GLU A 123 -14.53 9.93 -11.69
N LEU A 124 -13.21 9.71 -11.66
CA LEU A 124 -12.64 8.45 -11.16
C LEU A 124 -12.96 8.23 -9.67
N GLN A 125 -12.90 9.29 -8.88
CA GLN A 125 -13.26 9.23 -7.47
C GLN A 125 -14.75 8.94 -7.29
N GLU A 126 -15.62 9.64 -8.03
CA GLU A 126 -17.07 9.40 -8.02
C GLU A 126 -17.42 7.96 -8.47
N LEU A 127 -16.72 7.43 -9.46
CA LEU A 127 -16.87 6.04 -9.91
C LEU A 127 -16.47 5.04 -8.81
N ALA A 128 -15.35 5.30 -8.12
CA ALA A 128 -14.91 4.45 -7.02
C ALA A 128 -15.90 4.50 -5.84
N GLU A 129 -16.41 5.69 -5.51
CA GLU A 129 -17.45 5.88 -4.49
C GLU A 129 -18.76 5.18 -4.87
N TYR A 130 -19.19 5.27 -6.12
CA TYR A 130 -20.36 4.56 -6.64
C TYR A 130 -20.24 3.04 -6.49
N ILE A 131 -19.09 2.46 -6.88
CA ILE A 131 -18.83 1.03 -6.73
C ILE A 131 -18.84 0.65 -5.25
N GLY A 132 -18.17 1.43 -4.40
CA GLY A 132 -18.13 1.21 -2.95
C GLY A 132 -19.53 1.19 -2.34
N ALA A 133 -20.34 2.22 -2.60
CA ALA A 133 -21.70 2.33 -2.06
C ALA A 133 -22.62 1.21 -2.53
N LYS A 134 -22.51 0.80 -3.80
CA LYS A 134 -23.38 -0.22 -4.41
C LYS A 134 -23.12 -1.64 -3.93
N TYR A 135 -21.90 -1.95 -3.50
CA TYR A 135 -21.48 -3.31 -3.13
C TYR A 135 -21.05 -3.45 -1.66
N THR A 136 -21.42 -2.50 -0.80
CA THR A 136 -21.29 -2.65 0.65
C THR A 136 -22.13 -3.83 1.12
N LYS A 137 -21.50 -4.87 1.67
CA LYS A 137 -22.16 -5.84 2.56
C LYS A 137 -22.24 -5.27 3.96
#